data_AF-A0A947GJC4-F1
#
_entry.id   AF-A0A947GJC4-F1
#
_cell.length_a   1.000
_cell.length_b   1.000
_cell.length_c   1.000
_cell.angle_alpha   90.00
_cell.angle_beta   90.00
_cell.angle_gamma   90.00
#
_symmetry.space_group_name_H-M   'P 1'
#
loop_
_entity.id
_entity.type
_entity.pdbx_description
1 polymer ?
#
loop_
_entity_poly.entity_id
_entity_poly.type
_entity_poly.pdbx_seq_one_letter_code
_entity_poly.pdbx_strand_id
1 'polypeptide(L)'
;MSKQPRHRPLRHFPNAERKIIECDFQECLHCGVPLAAGQSWHMSKTVQTLSGPIFVAGKSKICLNPECRHFEKKYHASGVLKYSLPHSTYGLDVLAFIGWEHEQKHRQLKEIHHDLSERGVLINERSVGRLYRQFLALLGGTQVPLVSNQHLLEIS
;
A
#
# COMPACT_ATOMS: atom_id res chain seq x y z
N MET A 1 33.54 0.31 6.88
CA MET A 1 32.07 0.52 6.83
C MET A 1 31.72 1.71 7.70
N SER A 2 31.30 2.83 7.11
CA SER A 2 30.91 4.02 7.87
C SER A 2 29.66 3.73 8.71
N LYS A 3 29.67 4.14 9.98
CA LYS A 3 28.51 3.99 10.88
C LYS A 3 27.35 4.79 10.29
N GLN A 4 26.27 4.12 9.90
CA GLN A 4 25.04 4.79 9.49
C GLN A 4 24.44 5.57 10.68
N PRO A 5 23.93 6.79 10.46
CA PRO A 5 23.36 7.61 11.52
C PRO A 5 22.18 6.90 12.21
N ARG A 6 22.08 7.10 13.53
CA ARG A 6 21.03 6.48 14.38
C ARG A 6 19.62 7.00 14.08
N HIS A 7 19.51 8.18 13.47
CA HIS A 7 18.23 8.76 13.06
C HIS A 7 17.81 8.20 11.69
N ARG A 8 16.50 8.00 11.50
CA ARG A 8 15.94 7.65 10.18
C ARG A 8 16.38 8.73 9.17
N PRO A 9 17.12 8.39 8.09
CA PRO A 9 17.50 9.38 7.09
C PRO A 9 16.27 10.13 6.61
N LEU A 10 16.37 11.47 6.53
CA LEU A 10 15.29 12.26 5.96
C LEU A 10 15.13 11.83 4.49
N ARG A 11 14.01 11.18 4.19
CA ARG A 11 13.72 10.72 2.84
C ARG A 11 13.09 11.88 2.08
N HIS A 12 13.92 12.64 1.38
CA HIS A 12 13.48 13.73 0.53
C HIS A 12 13.77 13.39 -0.93
N PHE A 13 12.73 13.36 -1.74
CA PHE A 13 12.80 13.02 -3.16
C PHE A 13 12.14 14.14 -3.97
N PRO A 14 12.84 15.27 -4.18
CA PRO A 14 12.25 16.46 -4.79
C PRO A 14 11.84 16.23 -6.25
N ASN A 15 12.56 15.34 -6.94
CA ASN A 15 12.34 15.01 -8.34
C ASN A 15 11.43 13.79 -8.54
N ALA A 16 10.75 13.33 -7.48
CA ALA A 16 9.85 12.18 -7.58
C ALA A 16 8.67 12.52 -8.50
N GLU A 17 8.40 11.64 -9.47
CA GLU A 17 7.26 11.79 -10.38
C GLU A 17 5.96 11.90 -9.57
N ARG A 18 5.11 12.89 -9.90
CA ARG A 18 3.85 13.12 -9.19
C ARG A 18 2.70 12.36 -9.85
N LYS A 19 2.11 11.43 -9.12
CA LYS A 19 0.89 10.72 -9.46
C LYS A 19 -0.28 11.28 -8.64
N ILE A 20 -1.12 12.11 -9.28
CA ILE A 20 -2.35 12.64 -8.69
C ILE A 20 -3.50 11.74 -9.11
N ILE A 21 -4.14 11.10 -8.13
CA ILE A 21 -5.23 10.17 -8.36
C ILE A 21 -6.54 10.83 -7.98
N GLU A 22 -7.46 10.85 -8.93
CA GLU A 22 -8.82 11.35 -8.74
C GLU A 22 -9.73 10.26 -8.18
N CYS A 23 -10.85 10.67 -7.60
CA CYS A 23 -11.87 9.73 -7.14
C CYS A 23 -12.58 9.08 -8.34
N ASP A 24 -12.69 7.76 -8.30
CA ASP A 24 -13.32 6.95 -9.36
C ASP A 24 -14.82 7.23 -9.50
N PHE A 25 -15.47 7.70 -8.43
CA PHE A 25 -16.90 8.02 -8.42
C PHE A 25 -17.17 9.41 -9.01
N GLN A 26 -18.13 9.48 -9.95
CA GLN A 26 -18.64 10.76 -10.48
C GLN A 26 -19.90 11.21 -9.74
N GLU A 27 -20.71 10.27 -9.26
CA GLU A 27 -21.98 10.51 -8.59
C GLU A 27 -22.00 9.87 -7.20
N CYS A 28 -22.83 10.43 -6.31
CA CYS A 28 -23.03 9.90 -4.98
C CYS A 28 -23.75 8.55 -5.05
N LEU A 29 -23.17 7.50 -4.47
CA LEU A 29 -23.75 6.16 -4.41
C LEU A 29 -25.07 6.08 -3.61
N HIS A 30 -25.46 7.16 -2.95
CA HIS A 30 -26.67 7.23 -2.13
C HIS A 30 -27.80 8.05 -2.72
N CYS A 31 -27.50 9.07 -3.53
CA CYS A 31 -28.52 9.97 -4.07
C CYS A 31 -28.37 10.24 -5.58
N GLY A 32 -27.35 9.71 -6.25
CA GLY A 32 -27.12 9.91 -7.69
C GLY A 32 -26.64 11.32 -8.07
N VAL A 33 -26.61 12.27 -7.14
CA VAL A 33 -26.16 13.64 -7.44
C VAL A 33 -24.65 13.66 -7.74
N PRO A 34 -24.19 14.43 -8.76
CA PRO A 34 -22.77 14.60 -9.04
C PRO A 34 -21.96 15.02 -7.82
N LEU A 35 -20.80 14.40 -7.64
CA LEU A 35 -19.89 14.70 -6.55
C LEU A 35 -19.01 15.90 -6.91
N ALA A 36 -18.87 16.84 -5.97
CA ALA A 36 -17.97 17.97 -6.10
C ALA A 36 -16.54 17.59 -5.71
N ALA A 37 -15.54 18.27 -6.30
CA ALA A 37 -14.16 18.12 -5.87
C ALA A 37 -14.00 18.57 -4.42
N GLY A 38 -13.45 17.70 -3.57
CA GLY A 38 -13.10 18.05 -2.20
C GLY A 38 -11.83 18.89 -2.16
N GLN A 39 -11.74 19.79 -1.18
CA GLN A 39 -10.60 20.69 -1.02
C GLN A 39 -9.34 20.01 -0.45
N SER A 40 -9.45 18.76 0.03
CA SER A 40 -8.36 18.06 0.75
C SER A 40 -7.90 16.78 0.05
N TRP A 41 -6.58 16.58 0.08
CA TRP A 41 -5.96 15.30 -0.17
C TRP A 41 -6.29 14.35 0.98
N HIS A 42 -6.87 13.18 0.70
CA HIS A 42 -7.06 12.19 1.76
C HIS A 42 -5.75 11.48 2.12
N MET A 43 -4.81 11.47 1.18
CA MET A 43 -3.49 10.92 1.36
C MET A 43 -2.52 11.62 0.41
N SER A 44 -1.33 11.92 0.91
CA SER A 44 -0.18 12.28 0.09
C SER A 44 1.10 11.73 0.73
N LYS A 45 1.93 11.06 -0.05
CA LYS A 45 3.20 10.50 0.42
C LYS A 45 4.15 10.21 -0.74
N THR A 46 5.44 10.17 -0.44
CA THR A 46 6.41 9.56 -1.34
C THR A 46 6.49 8.05 -1.10
N VAL A 47 6.44 7.29 -2.20
CA VAL A 47 6.52 5.84 -2.25
C VAL A 47 7.81 5.46 -2.98
N GLN A 48 8.65 4.64 -2.36
CA GLN A 48 9.83 4.09 -3.02
C GLN A 48 9.44 2.84 -3.80
N THR A 49 9.68 2.85 -5.11
CA THR A 49 9.48 1.72 -6.02
C THR A 49 10.84 1.18 -6.48
N LEU A 50 10.86 0.04 -7.15
CA LEU A 50 12.08 -0.52 -7.78
C LEU A 50 12.58 0.35 -8.95
N SER A 51 11.71 1.17 -9.54
CA SER A 51 12.06 2.12 -10.60
C SER A 51 12.34 3.54 -10.07
N GLY A 52 12.42 3.69 -8.74
CA GLY A 52 12.67 4.96 -8.08
C GLY A 52 11.46 5.52 -7.33
N PRO A 53 11.63 6.65 -6.61
CA PRO A 53 10.59 7.24 -5.80
C PRO A 53 9.52 7.96 -6.64
N ILE A 54 8.26 7.81 -6.24
CA ILE A 54 7.12 8.55 -6.79
C ILE A 54 6.36 9.26 -5.68
N PHE A 55 5.84 10.45 -5.95
CA PHE A 55 4.92 11.14 -5.05
C PHE A 55 3.47 10.80 -5.43
N VAL A 56 2.74 10.16 -4.53
CA VAL A 56 1.34 9.76 -4.75
C VAL A 56 0.44 10.63 -3.89
N ALA A 57 -0.59 11.21 -4.49
CA ALA A 57 -1.63 11.93 -3.74
C ALA A 57 -3.02 11.62 -4.29
N GLY A 58 -4.00 11.49 -3.41
CA GLY A 58 -5.38 11.18 -3.79
C GLY A 58 -6.35 12.30 -3.43
N LYS A 59 -7.07 12.84 -4.41
CA LYS A 59 -8.13 13.83 -4.17
C LYS A 59 -9.41 13.14 -3.78
N SER A 60 -10.09 13.68 -2.77
CA SER A 60 -11.43 13.24 -2.44
C SER A 60 -12.47 14.02 -3.23
N LYS A 61 -13.65 13.44 -3.40
CA LYS A 61 -14.86 14.18 -3.74
C LYS A 61 -15.85 14.16 -2.58
N ILE A 62 -16.84 15.05 -2.61
CA ILE A 62 -17.88 15.16 -1.57
C ILE A 62 -19.27 15.28 -2.20
N CYS A 63 -20.28 14.76 -1.51
CA CYS A 63 -21.67 14.99 -1.89
C CYS A 63 -22.14 16.31 -1.28
N LEU A 64 -22.70 17.20 -2.10
CA LEU A 64 -23.22 18.50 -1.65
C LEU A 64 -24.75 18.56 -1.60
N ASN A 65 -25.44 17.43 -1.71
CA ASN A 65 -26.90 17.37 -1.56
C ASN A 65 -27.26 17.34 -0.06
N PRO A 66 -27.89 18.39 0.51
CA PRO A 66 -28.23 18.46 1.94
C PRO A 66 -29.22 17.38 2.39
N GLU A 67 -30.08 16.92 1.47
CA GLU A 67 -31.08 15.86 1.74
C GLU A 67 -30.47 14.45 1.74
N CYS A 68 -29.19 14.32 1.37
CA CYS A 68 -28.52 13.04 1.31
C CYS A 68 -27.96 12.65 2.69
N ARG A 69 -28.17 11.39 3.11
CA ARG A 69 -27.50 10.80 4.28
C ARG A 69 -25.95 10.84 4.22
N HIS A 70 -25.40 11.16 3.05
CA HIS A 70 -23.98 11.28 2.77
C HIS A 70 -23.54 12.72 2.46
N PHE A 71 -24.34 13.72 2.82
CA PHE A 71 -23.96 15.13 2.74
C PHE A 71 -22.59 15.36 3.40
N GLU A 72 -21.70 16.02 2.66
CA GLU A 72 -20.30 16.32 3.01
C GLU A 72 -19.39 15.12 3.32
N LYS A 73 -19.87 13.88 3.13
CA LYS A 73 -19.02 12.69 3.26
C LYS A 73 -18.07 12.57 2.08
N LYS A 74 -16.84 12.16 2.39
CA LYS A 74 -15.74 12.07 1.43
C LYS A 74 -15.73 10.73 0.71
N TYR A 75 -15.62 10.79 -0.61
CA TYR A 75 -15.29 9.68 -1.47
C TYR A 75 -13.79 9.74 -1.76
N HIS A 76 -13.04 8.76 -1.28
CA HIS A 76 -11.59 8.73 -1.43
C HIS A 76 -11.19 8.17 -2.80
N ALA A 77 -10.05 8.63 -3.32
CA ALA A 77 -9.46 8.08 -4.54
C ALA A 77 -8.79 6.73 -4.26
N SER A 78 -9.55 5.64 -4.37
CA SER A 78 -9.10 4.25 -4.18
C SER A 78 -7.90 3.87 -5.05
N GLY A 79 -7.77 4.46 -6.24
CA GLY A 79 -6.66 4.20 -7.15
C GLY A 79 -5.27 4.42 -6.56
N VAL A 80 -5.14 5.21 -5.48
CA VAL A 80 -3.86 5.38 -4.77
C VAL A 80 -3.30 4.08 -4.19
N LEU A 81 -4.17 3.11 -3.88
CA LEU A 81 -3.80 1.82 -3.32
C LEU A 81 -3.06 0.93 -4.33
N LYS A 82 -3.13 1.24 -5.62
CA LYS A 82 -2.34 0.58 -6.67
C LYS A 82 -0.83 0.80 -6.51
N TYR A 83 -0.42 1.82 -5.76
CA TYR A 83 0.99 2.17 -5.60
C TYR A 83 1.60 1.61 -4.32
N SER A 84 0.84 1.55 -3.22
CA SER A 84 1.37 1.08 -1.93
C SER A 84 0.25 0.78 -0.93
N LEU A 85 0.54 -0.07 0.04
CA LEU A 85 -0.36 -0.32 1.17
C LEU A 85 -0.61 0.93 2.02
N PRO A 86 -1.75 1.00 2.74
CA PRO A 86 -1.99 2.00 3.77
C PRO A 86 -0.81 2.09 4.75
N HIS A 87 -0.42 3.31 5.11
CA HIS A 87 0.69 3.60 6.03
C HIS A 87 2.08 3.06 5.63
N SER A 88 2.25 2.53 4.41
CA SER A 88 3.56 2.14 3.85
C SER A 88 4.14 3.24 2.96
N THR A 89 5.46 3.40 2.98
CA THR A 89 6.22 4.26 2.04
C THR A 89 6.99 3.45 1.00
N TYR A 90 6.66 2.16 0.87
CA TYR A 90 7.23 1.25 -0.13
C TYR A 90 6.15 0.81 -1.10
N GLY A 91 6.55 0.70 -2.36
CA GLY A 91 5.68 0.30 -3.44
C GLY A 91 5.21 -1.14 -3.32
N LEU A 92 4.09 -1.46 -3.97
CA LEU A 92 3.63 -2.86 -4.08
C LEU A 92 4.62 -3.73 -4.84
N ASP A 93 5.38 -3.14 -5.77
CA ASP A 93 6.47 -3.81 -6.49
C ASP A 93 7.63 -4.20 -5.57
N VAL A 94 8.04 -3.34 -4.63
CA VAL A 94 9.03 -3.67 -3.60
C VAL A 94 8.52 -4.77 -2.68
N LEU A 95 7.25 -4.70 -2.26
CA LEU A 95 6.62 -5.73 -1.44
C LEU A 95 6.57 -7.08 -2.16
N ALA A 96 6.14 -7.10 -3.43
CA ALA A 96 6.05 -8.29 -4.26
C ALA A 96 7.45 -8.88 -4.53
N PHE A 97 8.46 -8.05 -4.78
CA PHE A 97 9.84 -8.48 -4.94
C PHE A 97 10.36 -9.20 -3.69
N ILE A 98 10.14 -8.65 -2.50
CA ILE A 98 10.56 -9.30 -1.25
C ILE A 98 9.88 -10.66 -1.10
N GLY A 99 8.58 -10.73 -1.33
CA GLY A 99 7.82 -11.97 -1.26
C GLY A 99 8.33 -13.01 -2.25
N TRP A 100 8.49 -12.63 -3.52
CA TRP A 100 8.96 -13.53 -4.57
C TRP A 100 10.37 -14.07 -4.30
N GLU A 101 11.33 -13.19 -3.96
CA GLU A 101 12.71 -13.60 -3.71
C GLU A 101 12.83 -14.52 -2.48
N HIS A 102 12.00 -14.33 -1.47
CA HIS A 102 12.02 -15.18 -0.28
C HIS A 102 11.29 -16.50 -0.51
N GLU A 103 10.06 -16.46 -1.04
CA GLU A 103 9.23 -17.66 -1.17
C GLU A 103 9.69 -18.59 -2.30
N GLN A 104 10.12 -18.03 -3.44
CA GLN A 104 10.41 -18.82 -4.64
C GLN A 104 11.91 -19.09 -4.83
N LYS A 105 12.76 -18.17 -4.38
CA LYS A 105 14.23 -18.30 -4.52
C LYS A 105 14.93 -18.62 -3.20
N HIS A 106 14.18 -18.75 -2.11
CA HIS A 106 14.70 -19.08 -0.77
C HIS A 106 15.83 -18.16 -0.29
N ARG A 107 15.86 -16.90 -0.77
CA ARG A 107 16.89 -15.93 -0.38
C ARG A 107 16.65 -15.44 1.03
N GLN A 108 17.71 -15.21 1.79
CA GLN A 108 17.62 -14.67 3.15
C GLN A 108 17.20 -13.20 3.10
N LEU A 109 16.42 -12.74 4.09
CA LEU A 109 15.96 -11.34 4.14
C LEU A 109 17.11 -10.32 4.14
N LYS A 110 18.27 -10.69 4.71
CA LYS A 110 19.49 -9.87 4.67
C LYS A 110 20.06 -9.68 3.26
N GLU A 111 19.95 -10.69 2.41
CA GLU A 111 20.42 -10.66 1.01
C GLU A 111 19.47 -9.83 0.17
N ILE A 112 18.16 -9.99 0.38
CA ILE A 112 17.12 -9.17 -0.25
C ILE A 112 17.29 -7.71 0.15
N HIS A 113 17.57 -7.42 1.42
CA HIS A 113 17.88 -6.08 1.89
C HIS A 113 19.09 -5.46 1.16
N HIS A 114 20.15 -6.23 0.96
CA HIS A 114 21.33 -5.77 0.24
C HIS A 114 20.99 -5.42 -1.21
N ASP A 115 20.33 -6.32 -1.93
CA ASP A 115 19.90 -6.13 -3.33
C ASP A 115 18.97 -4.91 -3.49
N LEU A 116 17.99 -4.74 -2.60
CA LEU A 116 17.14 -3.54 -2.58
C LEU A 116 17.94 -2.26 -2.36
N SER A 117 18.96 -2.30 -1.50
CA SER A 117 19.83 -1.16 -1.23
C SER A 117 20.69 -0.80 -2.44
N GLU A 118 21.22 -1.80 -3.16
CA GLU A 118 21.96 -1.61 -4.41
C GLU A 118 21.09 -1.01 -5.52
N ARG A 119 19.80 -1.34 -5.54
CA ARG A 119 18.79 -0.72 -6.42
C ARG A 119 18.37 0.69 -6.00
N GLY A 120 18.94 1.23 -4.92
CA GLY A 120 18.64 2.57 -4.42
C GLY A 120 17.38 2.67 -3.57
N VAL A 121 16.78 1.55 -3.16
CA VAL A 121 15.65 1.56 -2.21
C VAL A 121 16.20 1.79 -0.81
N LEU A 122 15.85 2.92 -0.19
CA LEU A 122 16.26 3.22 1.18
C LEU A 122 15.41 2.39 2.15
N ILE A 123 15.90 1.21 2.50
CA ILE A 123 15.23 0.25 3.38
C ILE A 123 16.21 -0.31 4.41
N ASN A 124 15.69 -0.73 5.56
CA ASN A 124 16.46 -1.48 6.55
C ASN A 124 15.90 -2.89 6.66
N GLU A 125 16.70 -3.83 7.16
CA GLU A 125 16.33 -5.25 7.25
C GLU A 125 15.04 -5.47 8.06
N ARG A 126 14.82 -4.72 9.16
CA ARG A 126 13.56 -4.75 9.92
C ARG A 126 12.35 -4.43 9.05
N SER A 127 12.48 -3.46 8.14
CA SER A 127 11.41 -3.08 7.22
C SER A 127 11.20 -4.14 6.14
N VAL A 128 12.25 -4.83 5.69
CA VAL A 128 12.13 -5.97 4.78
C VAL A 128 11.28 -7.07 5.43
N GLY A 129 11.60 -7.48 6.65
CA GLY A 129 10.80 -8.49 7.37
C GLY A 129 9.36 -8.03 7.64
N ARG A 130 9.11 -6.74 7.89
CA ARG A 130 7.74 -6.20 7.99
C ARG A 130 6.97 -6.28 6.68
N LEU A 131 7.59 -5.88 5.56
CA LEU A 131 6.96 -5.95 4.24
C LEU A 131 6.70 -7.40 3.83
N TYR A 132 7.61 -8.32 4.14
CA TYR A 132 7.40 -9.74 3.92
C TYR A 132 6.18 -10.28 4.70
N ARG A 133 6.03 -9.92 5.99
CA ARG A 133 4.80 -10.28 6.74
C ARG A 133 3.53 -9.67 6.13
N GLN A 134 3.61 -8.46 5.58
CA GLN A 134 2.48 -7.85 4.88
C GLN A 134 2.17 -8.58 3.57
N PHE A 135 3.18 -9.03 2.83
CA PHE A 135 3.01 -9.89 1.66
C PHE A 135 2.30 -11.21 2.03
N LEU A 136 2.77 -11.90 3.09
CA LEU A 136 2.11 -13.12 3.58
C LEU A 136 0.67 -12.86 4.01
N ALA A 137 0.40 -11.74 4.70
CA ALA A 137 -0.97 -11.39 5.10
C ALA A 137 -1.90 -11.17 3.90
N LEU A 138 -1.40 -10.59 2.80
CA LEU A 138 -2.17 -10.44 1.57
C LEU A 138 -2.48 -11.80 0.94
N LEU A 139 -1.50 -12.71 0.87
CA LEU A 139 -1.73 -14.07 0.39
C LEU A 139 -2.67 -14.88 1.31
N GLY A 140 -2.54 -14.73 2.62
CA GLY A 140 -3.42 -15.39 3.59
C GLY A 140 -4.86 -14.87 3.51
N GLY A 141 -5.05 -13.57 3.25
CA GLY A 141 -6.37 -12.97 3.02
C GLY A 141 -7.06 -13.49 1.75
N THR A 142 -6.32 -14.09 0.82
CA THR A 142 -6.86 -14.74 -0.38
C THR A 142 -7.15 -16.23 -0.18
N GLN A 143 -6.74 -16.82 0.93
CA GLN A 143 -7.03 -18.22 1.24
C GLN A 143 -8.41 -18.29 1.92
N VAL A 144 -9.40 -18.86 1.22
CA VAL A 144 -10.62 -19.37 1.87
C VAL A 144 -10.16 -20.38 2.92
N PRO A 145 -10.66 -20.33 4.17
CA PRO A 145 -10.31 -21.36 5.13
C PRO A 145 -10.69 -22.72 4.52
N LEU A 146 -9.69 -23.56 4.28
CA LEU A 146 -9.91 -24.96 3.96
C LEU A 146 -10.47 -25.59 5.23
N VAL A 147 -11.79 -25.52 5.39
CA VAL A 147 -12.49 -26.33 6.38
C VAL A 147 -12.44 -27.76 5.84
N SER A 148 -11.33 -28.44 6.14
CA SER A 148 -11.18 -29.87 5.92
C SER A 148 -12.14 -30.58 6.85
N ASN A 149 -13.36 -30.84 6.35
CA ASN A 149 -14.35 -31.62 7.07
C ASN A 149 -13.96 -33.11 6.97
N GLN A 150 -12.98 -33.53 7.78
CA GLN A 150 -12.60 -34.92 7.96
C GLN A 150 -12.33 -35.17 9.45
N HIS A 151 -13.38 -35.49 10.19
CA HIS A 151 -13.48 -36.66 11.08
C HIS A 151 -14.70 -36.51 11.99
N LEU A 152 -15.79 -37.19 11.63
CA LEU A 152 -16.71 -37.75 12.60
C LEU A 152 -16.92 -39.22 12.22
N LEU A 153 -15.93 -40.02 12.58
CA LEU A 153 -16.17 -41.39 12.99
C LEU A 153 -15.69 -41.50 14.43
N GLU A 154 -16.57 -42.12 15.22
CA GLU A 154 -16.37 -42.80 16.51
C GLU A 154 -16.84 -42.12 17.81
N ILE A 155 -17.75 -42.88 18.46
CA ILE A 155 -18.05 -43.02 19.90
C ILE A 155 -19.32 -42.31 20.41
N SER A 156 -20.48 -42.94 20.22
CA SER A 156 -21.32 -43.59 21.26
C SER A 156 -22.76 -43.76 20.76
#